data_AF-A0A4U2Q2U3-F1
#
_entry.id   AF-A0A4U2Q2U3-F1
#
_cell.length_a   1.000
_cell.length_b   1.000
_cell.length_c   1.000
_cell.angle_alpha   90.00
_cell.angle_beta   90.00
_cell.angle_gamma   90.00
#
_symmetry.space_group_name_H-M   'P 1'
#
loop_
_entity.id
_entity.type
_entity.pdbx_description
1 polymer ?
#
loop_
_entity_poly.entity_id
_entity_poly.type
_entity_poly.pdbx_seq_one_letter_code
_entity_poly.pdbx_strand_id
1 'polypeptide(L)'
;MFAILKQKPDKMTLRALKVTSASIVFLAILFFIVLVYAGLYEVVNALDVKAYFRYASDGKFEQDVYFREAEEAKTEIRSSLKVLLPDDATPSRIQEYFKLLLQDETLLKEKMNENNKYIEYLKNNNVTVDDAVLYMKKIINLDEIFLYAASYVGMLLFILILYFLYKWRISIFILSGILYFILVVDSFTAGIFLDAFFPVLQNIYSYSGKVTGSFYLLFYDDYLRLSKNFLPATREAALTFIILDTVVQSLKDSKKRRRSSKFLVAYLELEFTLQFLSGIKGNLIVTNLKTVDLEEIYNLCKENKSDEFAMKAKEKLDEWRKVTRNQKMTVSELYERLLNIHNYLKKSKYIRENIIR
;
A
#
# COMPACT_ATOMS: atom_id res chain seq x y z
N MET A 1 49.62 1.37 -4.03
CA MET A 1 48.94 2.56 -4.59
C MET A 1 47.46 2.25 -4.83
N PHE A 2 46.68 1.98 -3.76
CA PHE A 2 45.22 1.84 -3.82
C PHE A 2 44.65 2.31 -2.48
N ALA A 3 44.81 3.61 -2.22
CA ALA A 3 44.05 4.33 -1.21
C ALA A 3 43.00 5.16 -1.95
N ILE A 4 42.03 4.49 -2.58
CA ILE A 4 40.83 5.17 -3.06
C ILE A 4 39.98 5.43 -1.81
N LEU A 5 40.08 6.68 -1.38
CA LEU A 5 39.29 7.35 -0.36
C LEU A 5 37.88 6.78 -0.24
N LYS A 6 37.63 6.10 0.88
CA LYS A 6 36.30 5.78 1.39
C LYS A 6 35.66 7.05 1.96
N GLN A 7 35.53 8.08 1.12
CA GLN A 7 34.86 9.32 1.48
C GLN A 7 33.37 8.99 1.60
N LYS A 8 32.81 9.11 2.82
CA LYS A 8 31.37 8.97 3.01
C LYS A 8 30.69 9.98 2.08
N PRO A 9 29.77 9.57 1.19
CA PRO A 9 29.09 10.50 0.32
C PRO A 9 28.40 11.56 1.17
N ASP A 10 28.57 12.82 0.76
CA ASP A 10 27.88 13.95 1.37
C ASP A 10 26.36 13.71 1.40
N LYS A 11 25.66 14.28 2.38
CA LYS A 11 24.21 14.14 2.53
C LYS A 11 23.45 14.57 1.27
N MET A 12 23.96 15.55 0.52
CA MET A 12 23.35 15.97 -0.75
C MET A 12 23.50 14.91 -1.84
N THR A 13 24.68 14.31 -2.00
CA THR A 13 24.91 13.26 -3.01
C THR A 13 24.13 11.99 -2.69
N LEU A 14 24.00 11.63 -1.40
CA LEU A 14 23.17 10.52 -0.97
C LEU A 14 21.67 10.76 -1.25
N ARG A 15 21.20 12.00 -1.11
CA ARG A 15 19.80 12.36 -1.44
C ARG A 15 19.56 12.31 -2.96
N ALA A 16 20.48 12.86 -3.75
CA ALA A 16 20.39 12.81 -5.21
C ALA A 16 20.36 11.36 -5.73
N LEU A 17 21.24 10.49 -5.21
CA LEU A 17 21.27 9.08 -5.58
C LEU A 17 19.96 8.34 -5.21
N LYS A 18 19.35 8.71 -4.07
CA LYS A 18 18.04 8.16 -3.70
C LYS A 18 16.94 8.59 -4.65
N VAL A 19 16.93 9.86 -5.08
CA VAL A 19 15.95 10.36 -6.04
C VAL A 19 16.12 9.68 -7.41
N THR A 20 17.34 9.60 -7.93
CA THR A 20 17.59 8.94 -9.22
C THR A 20 17.25 7.45 -9.19
N SER A 21 17.65 6.74 -8.14
CA SER A 21 17.27 5.32 -8.00
C SER A 21 15.76 5.12 -7.83
N ALA A 22 15.06 6.02 -7.12
CA ALA A 22 13.60 5.95 -7.01
C ALA A 22 12.92 6.11 -8.38
N SER A 23 13.43 6.98 -9.26
CA SER A 23 12.92 7.11 -10.63
C SER A 23 13.14 5.84 -11.47
N ILE A 24 14.31 5.19 -11.32
CA ILE A 24 14.58 3.91 -11.99
C ILE A 24 13.62 2.83 -11.48
N VAL A 25 13.40 2.77 -10.16
CA VAL A 25 12.43 1.85 -9.56
C VAL A 25 11.02 2.13 -10.08
N PHE A 26 10.63 3.40 -10.23
CA PHE A 26 9.33 3.75 -10.79
C PHE A 26 9.15 3.23 -12.22
N LEU A 27 10.17 3.38 -13.08
CA LEU A 27 10.14 2.81 -14.44
C LEU A 27 10.05 1.28 -14.43
N ALA A 28 10.78 0.62 -13.53
CA ALA A 28 10.70 -0.83 -13.35
C ALA A 28 9.29 -1.26 -12.90
N ILE A 29 8.63 -0.47 -12.05
CA ILE A 29 7.25 -0.70 -11.64
C ILE A 29 6.27 -0.50 -12.80
N LEU A 30 6.45 0.52 -13.65
CA LEU A 30 5.62 0.68 -14.84
C LEU A 30 5.73 -0.54 -15.77
N PHE A 31 6.94 -1.06 -15.97
CA PHE A 31 7.14 -2.30 -16.72
C PHE A 31 6.46 -3.50 -16.03
N PHE A 32 6.58 -3.60 -14.71
CA PHE A 32 5.89 -4.63 -13.93
C PHE A 32 4.36 -4.56 -14.05
N ILE A 33 3.77 -3.35 -14.07
CA ILE A 33 2.33 -3.16 -14.28
C ILE A 33 1.90 -3.76 -15.63
N VAL A 34 2.67 -3.54 -16.70
CA VAL A 34 2.38 -4.12 -18.02
C VAL A 34 2.44 -5.64 -17.98
N LEU A 35 3.43 -6.22 -17.30
CA LEU A 35 3.53 -7.68 -17.13
C LEU A 35 2.36 -8.26 -16.34
N VAL A 36 1.97 -7.62 -15.24
CA VAL A 36 0.81 -8.05 -14.44
C VAL A 36 -0.47 -7.94 -15.27
N TYR A 37 -0.68 -6.81 -15.96
CA TYR A 37 -1.82 -6.62 -16.84
C TYR A 37 -1.93 -7.72 -17.91
N ALA A 38 -0.83 -8.03 -18.59
CA ALA A 38 -0.80 -9.09 -19.59
C ALA A 38 -1.09 -10.48 -18.99
N GLY A 39 -0.55 -10.75 -17.80
CA GLY A 39 -0.74 -12.03 -17.10
C GLY A 39 -2.10 -12.20 -16.42
N LEU A 40 -2.83 -11.12 -16.10
CA LEU A 40 -4.12 -11.22 -15.41
C LEU A 40 -5.15 -12.04 -16.21
N TYR A 41 -5.17 -11.89 -17.53
CA TYR A 41 -6.04 -12.68 -18.40
C TYR A 41 -5.72 -14.18 -18.33
N GLU A 42 -4.43 -14.54 -18.33
CA GLU A 42 -3.99 -15.93 -18.20
C GLU A 42 -4.31 -16.50 -16.83
N VAL A 43 -4.12 -15.72 -15.76
CA VAL A 43 -4.43 -16.13 -14.38
C VAL A 43 -5.93 -16.39 -14.23
N VAL A 44 -6.79 -15.50 -14.72
CA VAL A 44 -8.24 -15.69 -14.65
C VAL A 44 -8.68 -16.89 -15.50
N ASN A 45 -8.11 -17.07 -16.70
CA ASN A 45 -8.36 -18.25 -17.54
C ASN A 45 -7.92 -19.56 -16.85
N ALA A 46 -6.78 -19.56 -16.16
CA ALA A 46 -6.27 -20.73 -15.45
C ALA A 46 -7.13 -21.09 -14.23
N LEU A 47 -7.70 -20.09 -13.55
CA LEU A 47 -8.57 -20.31 -12.39
C LEU A 47 -9.98 -20.75 -12.81
N ASP A 48 -10.61 -19.99 -13.70
CA ASP A 48 -11.93 -20.31 -14.24
C ASP A 48 -12.24 -19.52 -15.52
N VAL A 49 -12.12 -20.19 -16.68
CA VAL A 49 -12.49 -19.62 -17.99
C VAL A 49 -13.94 -19.12 -18.02
N LYS A 50 -14.84 -19.67 -17.19
CA LYS A 50 -16.25 -19.27 -17.14
C LYS A 50 -16.48 -17.96 -16.37
N ALA A 51 -15.46 -17.45 -15.67
CA ALA A 51 -15.58 -16.24 -14.87
C ALA A 51 -15.97 -15.02 -15.71
N TYR A 52 -15.48 -14.93 -16.94
CA TYR A 52 -15.82 -13.84 -17.86
C TYR A 52 -17.30 -13.83 -18.25
N PHE A 53 -17.86 -15.01 -18.53
CA PHE A 53 -19.27 -15.15 -18.90
C PHE A 53 -20.18 -14.82 -17.72
N ARG A 54 -19.84 -15.30 -16.52
CA ARG A 54 -20.58 -14.95 -15.30
C ARG A 54 -20.49 -13.45 -15.02
N TYR A 55 -19.33 -12.84 -15.15
CA TYR A 55 -19.18 -11.40 -14.97
C TYR A 55 -20.02 -10.60 -15.97
N ALA A 56 -19.90 -10.90 -17.26
CA ALA A 56 -20.57 -10.14 -18.31
C ALA A 56 -22.09 -10.37 -18.35
N SER A 57 -22.59 -11.47 -17.78
CA SER A 57 -24.02 -11.79 -17.69
C SER A 57 -24.67 -11.55 -16.32
N ASP A 58 -23.98 -10.88 -15.39
CA ASP A 58 -24.44 -10.70 -13.99
C ASP A 58 -24.77 -12.01 -13.27
N GLY A 59 -23.98 -13.06 -13.56
CA GLY A 59 -24.11 -14.38 -12.96
C GLY A 59 -25.21 -15.24 -13.58
N LYS A 60 -25.92 -14.76 -14.60
CA LYS A 60 -27.00 -15.52 -15.25
C LYS A 60 -26.49 -16.73 -16.02
N PHE A 61 -25.31 -16.64 -16.63
CA PHE A 61 -24.78 -17.68 -17.52
C PHE A 61 -23.32 -18.03 -17.24
N GLU A 62 -23.01 -19.32 -17.28
CA GLU A 62 -21.65 -19.86 -17.16
C GLU A 62 -20.91 -19.97 -18.51
N GLN A 63 -21.58 -19.69 -19.61
CA GLN A 63 -21.09 -19.86 -20.96
C GLN A 63 -21.58 -18.71 -21.83
N ASP A 64 -20.92 -18.48 -22.96
CA ASP A 64 -21.40 -17.51 -23.93
C ASP A 64 -22.75 -17.97 -24.51
N VAL A 65 -23.82 -17.30 -24.09
CA VAL A 65 -25.18 -17.52 -24.61
C VAL A 65 -25.44 -16.65 -25.83
N TYR A 66 -24.70 -15.56 -26.02
CA TYR A 66 -24.99 -14.57 -27.06
C TYR A 66 -24.31 -14.88 -28.40
N PHE A 67 -23.10 -15.45 -28.37
CA PHE A 67 -22.29 -15.69 -29.57
C PHE A 67 -21.72 -17.11 -29.62
N ARG A 68 -22.48 -18.11 -29.15
CA ARG A 68 -22.01 -19.49 -29.07
C ARG A 68 -21.73 -20.11 -30.44
N GLU A 69 -20.58 -20.78 -30.60
CA GLU A 69 -20.20 -21.40 -31.89
C GLU A 69 -21.20 -22.47 -32.38
N ALA A 70 -21.76 -23.25 -31.46
CA ALA A 70 -22.76 -24.28 -31.80
C ALA A 70 -24.06 -23.70 -32.38
N GLU A 71 -24.38 -22.44 -32.06
CA GLU A 71 -25.59 -21.76 -32.50
C GLU A 71 -25.32 -20.82 -33.68
N GLU A 72 -24.07 -20.45 -33.94
CA GLU A 72 -23.67 -19.69 -35.13
C GLU A 72 -24.09 -20.42 -36.42
N ALA A 73 -23.99 -21.75 -36.46
CA ALA A 73 -24.44 -22.53 -37.61
C ALA A 73 -25.95 -22.43 -37.89
N LYS A 74 -26.75 -21.99 -36.90
CA LYS A 74 -28.20 -21.83 -37.02
C LYS A 74 -28.61 -20.37 -37.18
N THR A 75 -27.99 -19.46 -36.43
CA THR A 75 -28.36 -18.05 -36.38
C THR A 75 -27.54 -17.17 -37.32
N GLU A 76 -26.34 -17.59 -37.73
CA GLU A 76 -25.44 -16.83 -38.62
C GLU A 76 -25.15 -15.40 -38.12
N ILE A 77 -25.19 -15.22 -36.79
CA ILE A 77 -25.15 -13.89 -36.19
C ILE A 77 -23.78 -13.25 -36.36
N ARG A 78 -22.67 -13.97 -36.11
CA ARG A 78 -21.32 -13.44 -36.31
C ARG A 78 -21.06 -13.10 -37.77
N SER A 79 -21.53 -13.91 -38.72
CA SER A 79 -21.43 -13.57 -40.15
C SER A 79 -22.23 -12.32 -40.51
N SER A 80 -23.43 -12.16 -39.96
CA SER A 80 -24.26 -10.97 -40.22
C SER A 80 -23.63 -9.69 -39.65
N LEU A 81 -22.91 -9.80 -38.53
CA LEU A 81 -22.22 -8.69 -37.88
C LEU A 81 -20.86 -8.36 -38.51
N LYS A 82 -20.24 -9.28 -39.26
CA LYS A 82 -18.96 -9.00 -39.95
C LYS A 82 -19.04 -7.83 -40.92
N VAL A 83 -20.22 -7.55 -41.48
CA VAL A 83 -20.45 -6.42 -42.39
C VAL A 83 -20.26 -5.07 -41.69
N LEU A 84 -20.33 -5.05 -40.36
CA LEU A 84 -20.10 -3.84 -39.54
C LEU A 84 -18.62 -3.58 -39.25
N LEU A 85 -17.73 -4.51 -39.61
CA LEU A 85 -16.30 -4.35 -39.40
C LEU A 85 -15.67 -3.61 -40.58
N PRO A 86 -14.68 -2.74 -40.35
CA PRO A 86 -13.84 -2.18 -41.41
C PRO A 86 -13.18 -3.31 -42.23
N ASP A 87 -13.06 -3.14 -43.55
CA ASP A 87 -12.53 -4.16 -44.47
C ASP A 87 -11.09 -4.62 -44.14
N ASP A 88 -10.33 -3.79 -43.42
CA ASP A 88 -8.95 -4.03 -42.97
C ASP A 88 -8.84 -4.51 -41.52
N ALA A 89 -9.95 -4.59 -40.78
CA ALA A 89 -9.94 -4.95 -39.37
C ALA A 89 -9.97 -6.47 -39.15
N THR A 90 -8.86 -7.01 -38.64
CA THR A 90 -8.77 -8.40 -38.15
C THR A 90 -8.51 -8.40 -36.63
N PRO A 91 -9.55 -8.21 -35.80
CA PRO A 91 -9.38 -8.13 -34.36
C PRO A 91 -8.82 -9.43 -33.80
N SER A 92 -7.76 -9.31 -32.99
CA SER A 92 -7.04 -10.45 -32.43
C SER A 92 -7.69 -10.99 -31.15
N ARG A 93 -8.46 -10.13 -30.46
CA ARG A 93 -9.13 -10.41 -29.18
C ARG A 93 -10.62 -10.11 -29.27
N ILE A 94 -11.41 -10.80 -28.43
CA ILE A 94 -12.87 -10.61 -28.39
C ILE A 94 -13.26 -9.20 -27.92
N GLN A 95 -12.46 -8.58 -27.07
CA GLN A 95 -12.63 -7.18 -26.63
C GLN A 95 -12.47 -6.20 -27.79
N GLU A 96 -11.46 -6.40 -28.64
CA GLU A 96 -11.25 -5.58 -29.84
C GLU A 96 -12.39 -5.77 -30.83
N TYR A 97 -12.82 -7.01 -31.04
CA TYR A 97 -13.95 -7.33 -31.89
C TYR A 97 -15.24 -6.65 -31.43
N PHE A 98 -15.58 -6.76 -30.14
CA PHE A 98 -16.76 -6.09 -29.58
C PHE A 98 -16.63 -4.57 -29.60
N LYS A 99 -15.43 -4.03 -29.39
CA LYS A 99 -15.19 -2.58 -29.45
C LYS A 99 -15.45 -2.03 -30.85
N LEU A 100 -15.05 -2.74 -31.89
CA LEU A 100 -15.36 -2.36 -33.28
C LEU A 100 -16.86 -2.42 -33.56
N LEU A 101 -17.53 -3.51 -33.15
CA LEU A 101 -18.98 -3.65 -33.32
C LEU A 101 -19.79 -2.57 -32.59
N LEU A 102 -19.32 -2.09 -31.44
CA LEU A 102 -19.98 -1.07 -30.63
C LEU A 102 -19.63 0.37 -31.04
N GLN A 103 -18.88 0.59 -32.11
CA GLN A 103 -18.65 1.95 -32.63
C GLN A 103 -19.96 2.62 -33.07
N ASP A 104 -20.86 1.86 -33.69
CA ASP A 104 -22.22 2.27 -33.99
C ASP A 104 -23.22 1.31 -33.32
N GLU A 105 -23.53 1.59 -32.06
CA GLU A 105 -24.45 0.78 -31.25
C GLU A 105 -25.86 0.72 -31.88
N THR A 106 -26.31 1.77 -32.58
CA THR A 106 -27.65 1.80 -33.17
C THR A 106 -27.71 0.83 -34.35
N LEU A 107 -26.74 0.93 -35.26
CA LEU A 107 -26.64 0.05 -36.41
C LEU A 107 -26.42 -1.42 -35.99
N LEU A 108 -25.63 -1.65 -34.94
CA LEU A 108 -25.46 -2.98 -34.36
C LEU A 108 -26.80 -3.57 -33.91
N LYS A 109 -27.59 -2.82 -33.14
CA LYS A 109 -28.90 -3.27 -32.65
C LYS A 109 -29.87 -3.52 -33.81
N GLU A 110 -29.89 -2.65 -34.81
CA GLU A 110 -30.71 -2.84 -36.01
C GLU A 110 -30.35 -4.17 -36.70
N LYS A 111 -29.07 -4.42 -36.94
CA LYS A 111 -28.61 -5.66 -37.59
C LYS A 111 -28.93 -6.92 -36.79
N MET A 112 -28.82 -6.85 -35.46
CA MET A 112 -29.20 -7.96 -34.59
C MET A 112 -30.71 -8.21 -34.59
N ASN A 113 -31.53 -7.15 -34.68
CA ASN A 113 -32.98 -7.23 -34.74
C ASN A 113 -33.52 -7.70 -36.11
N GLU A 114 -32.81 -7.43 -37.20
CA GLU A 114 -33.15 -7.95 -38.53
C GLU A 114 -33.04 -9.49 -38.62
N ASN A 115 -32.22 -10.10 -37.75
CA ASN A 115 -31.99 -11.53 -37.74
C ASN A 115 -33.06 -12.27 -36.91
N ASN A 116 -34.17 -12.62 -37.55
CA ASN A 116 -35.29 -13.33 -36.91
C ASN A 116 -34.89 -14.62 -36.18
N LYS A 117 -33.94 -15.40 -36.74
CA LYS A 117 -33.46 -16.64 -36.11
C LYS A 117 -32.73 -16.36 -34.81
N TYR A 118 -31.93 -15.29 -34.79
CA TYR A 118 -31.22 -14.86 -33.60
C TYR A 118 -32.17 -14.32 -32.53
N ILE A 119 -33.18 -13.53 -32.92
CA ILE A 119 -34.20 -13.02 -31.99
C ILE A 119 -35.00 -14.16 -31.35
N GLU A 120 -35.42 -15.16 -32.14
CA GLU A 120 -36.10 -16.34 -31.62
C GLU A 120 -35.21 -17.12 -30.64
N TYR A 121 -33.94 -17.30 -30.98
CA TYR A 121 -32.96 -17.92 -30.10
C TYR A 121 -32.77 -17.16 -28.78
N LEU A 122 -32.63 -15.83 -28.83
CA LEU A 122 -32.50 -15.01 -27.62
C LEU A 122 -33.76 -15.13 -26.74
N LYS A 123 -34.95 -15.10 -27.34
CA LYS A 123 -36.22 -15.27 -26.64
C LYS A 123 -36.31 -16.64 -25.96
N ASN A 124 -35.88 -17.71 -26.62
CA ASN A 124 -35.85 -19.06 -26.05
C ASN A 124 -34.88 -19.17 -24.85
N ASN A 125 -33.89 -18.29 -24.77
CA ASN A 125 -32.95 -18.20 -23.65
C ASN A 125 -33.33 -17.11 -22.62
N ASN A 126 -34.53 -16.51 -22.73
CA ASN A 126 -35.00 -15.42 -21.87
C ASN A 126 -34.06 -14.20 -21.82
N VAL A 127 -33.46 -13.86 -22.95
CA VAL A 127 -32.56 -12.70 -23.12
C VAL A 127 -32.97 -11.85 -24.31
N THR A 128 -32.44 -10.64 -24.38
CA THR A 128 -32.73 -9.65 -25.43
C THR A 128 -31.46 -9.16 -26.13
N VAL A 129 -31.63 -8.42 -27.23
CA VAL A 129 -30.52 -7.74 -27.93
C VAL A 129 -29.85 -6.71 -27.02
N ASP A 130 -30.62 -6.01 -26.18
CA ASP A 130 -30.06 -5.06 -25.22
C ASP A 130 -29.18 -5.77 -24.18
N ASP A 131 -29.55 -6.97 -23.72
CA ASP A 131 -28.71 -7.78 -22.84
C ASP A 131 -27.40 -8.19 -23.54
N ALA A 132 -27.45 -8.52 -24.82
CA ALA A 132 -26.27 -8.85 -25.62
C ALA A 132 -25.33 -7.65 -25.77
N VAL A 133 -25.86 -6.46 -26.03
CA VAL A 133 -25.08 -5.21 -26.10
C VAL A 133 -24.46 -4.87 -24.75
N LEU A 134 -25.21 -5.04 -23.66
CA LEU A 134 -24.70 -4.82 -22.30
C LEU A 134 -23.60 -5.81 -21.94
N TYR A 135 -23.75 -7.08 -22.35
CA TYR A 135 -22.72 -8.10 -22.24
C TYR A 135 -21.44 -7.70 -22.98
N MET A 136 -21.54 -7.25 -24.24
CA MET A 136 -20.39 -6.78 -25.03
C MET A 136 -19.68 -5.61 -24.35
N LYS A 137 -20.43 -4.61 -23.85
CA LYS A 137 -19.88 -3.46 -23.10
C LYS A 137 -19.10 -3.92 -21.86
N LYS A 138 -19.62 -4.89 -21.11
CA LYS A 138 -18.91 -5.43 -19.93
C LYS A 138 -17.64 -6.17 -20.30
N ILE A 139 -17.64 -6.95 -21.39
CA ILE A 139 -16.44 -7.64 -21.86
C ILE A 139 -15.36 -6.64 -22.29
N ILE A 140 -15.73 -5.55 -22.99
CA ILE A 140 -14.78 -4.47 -23.34
C ILE A 140 -14.20 -3.82 -22.06
N ASN A 141 -15.05 -3.59 -21.06
CA ASN A 141 -14.64 -2.94 -19.82
C ASN A 141 -13.65 -3.79 -18.98
N LEU A 142 -13.46 -5.08 -19.29
CA LEU A 142 -12.47 -5.91 -18.60
C LEU A 142 -11.04 -5.39 -18.76
N ASP A 143 -10.70 -4.81 -19.91
CA ASP A 143 -9.37 -4.23 -20.12
C ASP A 143 -9.10 -3.08 -19.14
N GLU A 144 -10.08 -2.22 -18.91
CA GLU A 144 -9.96 -1.11 -17.95
C GLU A 144 -9.86 -1.63 -16.51
N ILE A 145 -10.68 -2.63 -16.15
CA ILE A 145 -10.66 -3.26 -14.83
C ILE A 145 -9.31 -3.93 -14.55
N PHE A 146 -8.76 -4.67 -15.51
CA PHE A 146 -7.47 -5.33 -15.33
C PHE A 146 -6.31 -4.35 -15.32
N LEU A 147 -6.38 -3.28 -16.12
CA LEU A 147 -5.41 -2.19 -16.06
C LEU A 147 -5.45 -1.49 -14.70
N TYR A 148 -6.65 -1.22 -14.17
CA TYR A 148 -6.83 -0.66 -12.84
C TYR A 148 -6.24 -1.58 -11.77
N ALA A 149 -6.55 -2.88 -11.81
CA ALA A 149 -6.05 -3.85 -10.84
C ALA A 149 -4.52 -3.98 -10.89
N ALA A 150 -3.94 -4.07 -12.09
CA ALA A 150 -2.49 -4.10 -12.26
C ALA A 150 -1.82 -2.82 -11.77
N SER A 151 -2.40 -1.65 -12.08
CA SER A 151 -1.92 -0.35 -11.61
C SER A 151 -1.96 -0.25 -10.09
N TYR A 152 -3.03 -0.73 -9.45
CA TYR A 152 -3.18 -0.77 -8.00
C TYR A 152 -2.06 -1.59 -7.35
N VAL A 153 -1.85 -2.83 -7.81
CA VAL A 153 -0.83 -3.73 -7.26
C VAL A 153 0.58 -3.15 -7.47
N GLY A 154 0.87 -2.64 -8.67
CA GLY A 154 2.16 -2.04 -8.98
C GLY A 154 2.46 -0.80 -8.13
N MET A 155 1.48 0.09 -7.98
CA MET A 155 1.66 1.30 -7.18
C MET A 155 1.72 1.02 -5.68
N LEU A 156 0.99 0.01 -5.18
CA LEU A 156 1.14 -0.43 -3.80
C LEU A 156 2.56 -0.94 -3.54
N LEU A 157 3.09 -1.78 -4.43
CA LEU A 157 4.47 -2.27 -4.33
C LEU A 157 5.48 -1.12 -4.37
N PHE A 158 5.29 -0.14 -5.25
CA PHE A 158 6.13 1.05 -5.31
C PHE A 158 6.13 1.83 -4.00
N ILE A 159 4.95 2.10 -3.43
CA ILE A 159 4.81 2.80 -2.15
C ILE A 159 5.51 2.04 -1.02
N LEU A 160 5.37 0.71 -0.98
CA LEU A 160 6.07 -0.13 0.01
C LEU A 160 7.60 -0.05 -0.16
N ILE A 161 8.10 -0.03 -1.40
CA ILE A 161 9.54 0.17 -1.66
C ILE A 161 10.01 1.54 -1.16
N LEU A 162 9.27 2.62 -1.47
CA LEU A 162 9.58 3.97 -0.98
C LEU A 162 9.56 4.04 0.56
N TYR A 163 8.65 3.32 1.19
CA TYR A 163 8.56 3.25 2.65
C TYR A 163 9.73 2.48 3.27
N PHE A 164 9.98 1.24 2.83
CA PHE A 164 10.96 0.36 3.47
C PHE A 164 12.41 0.67 3.07
N LEU A 165 12.69 0.88 1.78
CA LEU A 165 14.06 1.12 1.30
C LEU A 165 14.47 2.58 1.46
N TYR A 166 13.60 3.50 1.10
CA TYR A 166 13.94 4.92 1.07
C TYR A 166 13.63 5.66 2.38
N LYS A 167 12.75 5.09 3.22
CA LYS A 167 12.25 5.68 4.47
C LYS A 167 11.54 7.01 4.26
N TRP A 168 10.83 7.15 3.14
CA TRP A 168 10.16 8.39 2.72
C TRP A 168 8.73 8.53 3.26
N ARG A 169 8.51 8.12 4.51
CA ARG A 169 7.18 8.08 5.12
C ARG A 169 6.42 9.40 4.99
N ILE A 170 7.00 10.52 5.44
CA ILE A 170 6.35 11.84 5.43
C ILE A 170 6.01 12.27 4.00
N SER A 171 6.92 12.07 3.05
CA SER A 171 6.71 12.41 1.65
C SER A 171 5.57 11.62 1.03
N ILE A 172 5.42 10.34 1.37
CA ILE A 172 4.30 9.51 0.92
C ILE A 172 2.97 10.10 1.40
N PHE A 173 2.85 10.49 2.68
CA PHE A 173 1.63 11.11 3.21
C PHE A 173 1.27 12.42 2.49
N ILE A 174 2.24 13.29 2.27
CA ILE A 174 2.02 14.58 1.59
C ILE A 174 1.55 14.33 0.15
N LEU A 175 2.25 13.48 -0.61
CA LEU A 175 1.89 13.16 -1.98
C LEU A 175 0.50 12.50 -2.07
N SER A 176 0.18 11.61 -1.12
CA SER A 176 -1.14 10.97 -1.05
C SER A 176 -2.24 11.98 -0.77
N GLY A 177 -2.00 12.95 0.12
CA GLY A 177 -2.95 14.03 0.40
C GLY A 177 -3.20 14.93 -0.81
N ILE A 178 -2.14 15.28 -1.56
CA ILE A 178 -2.25 16.04 -2.81
C ILE A 178 -3.04 15.25 -3.85
N LEU A 179 -2.70 13.97 -4.06
CA LEU A 179 -3.40 13.10 -5.02
C LEU A 179 -4.89 12.96 -4.65
N TYR A 180 -5.19 12.78 -3.36
CA TYR A 180 -6.56 12.68 -2.88
C TYR A 180 -7.33 13.97 -3.12
N PHE A 181 -6.72 15.12 -2.80
CA PHE A 181 -7.32 16.43 -3.07
C PHE A 181 -7.64 16.63 -4.55
N ILE A 182 -6.69 16.33 -5.44
CA ILE A 182 -6.88 16.44 -6.89
C ILE A 182 -8.09 15.60 -7.35
N LEU A 183 -8.15 14.34 -6.94
CA LEU A 183 -9.22 13.43 -7.36
C LEU A 183 -10.60 13.78 -6.76
N VAL A 184 -10.63 14.35 -5.57
CA VAL A 184 -11.88 14.82 -4.95
C VAL A 184 -12.39 16.08 -5.64
N VAL A 185 -11.52 17.05 -5.91
CA VAL A 185 -11.87 18.26 -6.68
C VAL A 185 -12.35 17.88 -8.08
N ASP A 186 -11.69 16.92 -8.73
CA ASP A 186 -12.11 16.39 -10.01
C ASP A 186 -13.52 15.79 -9.97
N SER A 187 -13.81 14.99 -8.94
CA SER A 187 -15.15 14.45 -8.73
C SER A 187 -16.21 15.54 -8.53
N PHE A 188 -15.90 16.65 -7.85
CA PHE A 188 -16.83 17.77 -7.67
C PHE A 188 -17.03 18.59 -8.95
N THR A 189 -16.09 18.53 -9.88
CA THR A 189 -16.12 19.26 -11.15
C THR A 189 -16.54 18.37 -12.32
N ALA A 190 -17.03 17.16 -12.03
CA ALA A 190 -17.44 16.18 -13.04
C ALA A 190 -16.35 15.87 -14.09
N GLY A 191 -15.09 15.84 -13.68
CA GLY A 191 -13.94 15.52 -14.56
C GLY A 191 -13.29 16.73 -15.25
N ILE A 192 -13.91 17.91 -15.19
CA ILE A 192 -13.43 19.11 -15.89
C ILE A 192 -12.06 19.56 -15.33
N PHE A 193 -11.84 19.36 -14.03
CA PHE A 193 -10.59 19.79 -13.38
C PHE A 193 -9.39 19.02 -13.92
N LEU A 194 -9.44 17.69 -13.98
CA LEU A 194 -8.37 16.91 -14.60
C LEU A 194 -8.29 17.20 -16.09
N ASP A 195 -9.39 17.31 -16.82
CA ASP A 195 -9.34 17.62 -18.26
C ASP A 195 -8.58 18.92 -18.58
N ALA A 196 -8.64 19.93 -17.70
CA ALA A 196 -7.88 21.16 -17.84
C ALA A 196 -6.34 20.96 -17.81
N PHE A 197 -5.84 19.85 -17.28
CA PHE A 197 -4.40 19.52 -17.28
C PHE A 197 -3.95 18.83 -18.57
N PHE A 198 -4.87 18.37 -19.43
CA PHE A 198 -4.51 17.70 -20.68
C PHE A 198 -3.54 18.53 -21.56
N PRO A 199 -3.78 19.83 -21.82
CA PRO A 199 -2.87 20.64 -22.63
C PRO A 199 -1.49 20.78 -21.99
N VAL A 200 -1.42 20.84 -20.66
CA VAL A 200 -0.14 20.92 -19.93
C VAL A 200 0.65 19.63 -20.10
N LEU A 201 0.00 18.48 -19.95
CA LEU A 201 0.62 17.17 -20.17
C LEU A 201 1.06 16.99 -21.62
N GLN A 202 0.22 17.39 -22.58
CA GLN A 202 0.56 17.34 -24.00
C GLN A 202 1.78 18.21 -24.34
N ASN A 203 1.89 19.39 -23.73
CA ASN A 203 3.04 20.28 -23.88
C ASN A 203 4.33 19.67 -23.30
N ILE A 204 4.25 19.01 -22.13
CA ILE A 204 5.40 18.31 -21.53
C ILE A 204 5.87 17.16 -22.43
N TYR A 205 4.94 16.34 -22.92
CA TYR A 205 5.25 15.21 -23.80
C TYR A 205 5.84 15.68 -25.14
N SER A 206 5.24 16.69 -25.79
CA SER A 206 5.76 17.23 -27.04
C SER A 206 7.14 17.88 -26.87
N TYR A 207 7.40 18.54 -25.73
CA TYR A 207 8.73 19.05 -25.40
C TYR A 207 9.74 17.91 -25.23
N SER A 208 9.38 16.85 -24.51
CA SER A 208 10.24 15.68 -24.35
C SER A 208 10.56 15.00 -25.68
N GLY A 209 9.58 14.90 -26.58
CA GLY A 209 9.74 14.31 -27.91
C GLY A 209 10.66 15.11 -28.83
N LYS A 210 10.68 16.45 -28.70
CA LYS A 210 11.66 17.31 -29.38
C LYS A 210 13.09 17.06 -28.92
N VAL A 211 13.29 16.74 -27.63
CA VAL A 211 14.61 16.43 -27.06
C VAL A 211 15.11 15.05 -27.49
N THR A 212 14.22 14.07 -27.63
CA THR A 212 14.57 12.68 -27.99
C THR A 212 14.50 12.39 -29.49
N GLY A 213 14.14 13.37 -30.33
CA GLY A 213 14.00 13.20 -31.78
C GLY A 213 12.83 12.31 -32.22
N SER A 214 11.90 12.00 -31.30
CA SER A 214 10.75 11.13 -31.55
C SER A 214 9.48 11.87 -31.15
N PHE A 215 8.64 12.18 -32.14
CA PHE A 215 7.44 13.00 -31.95
C PHE A 215 6.25 12.13 -31.51
N TYR A 216 6.21 11.76 -30.24
CA TYR A 216 5.02 11.13 -29.66
C TYR A 216 4.02 12.21 -29.23
N LEU A 217 2.88 12.27 -29.93
CA LEU A 217 1.73 13.05 -29.49
C LEU A 217 0.92 12.22 -28.50
N LEU A 218 0.77 12.72 -27.27
CA LEU A 218 -0.15 12.14 -26.31
C LEU A 218 -1.58 12.34 -26.82
N PHE A 219 -2.30 11.27 -27.13
CA PHE A 219 -3.70 11.36 -27.51
C PHE A 219 -4.59 11.56 -26.28
N TYR A 220 -5.75 12.17 -26.48
CA TYR A 220 -6.69 12.41 -25.39
C TYR A 220 -7.20 11.10 -24.76
N ASP A 221 -7.36 10.04 -25.56
CA ASP A 221 -7.73 8.71 -25.05
C ASP A 221 -6.68 8.11 -24.11
N ASP A 222 -5.39 8.34 -24.38
CA ASP A 222 -4.32 7.89 -23.49
C ASP A 222 -4.36 8.65 -22.16
N TYR A 223 -4.64 9.96 -22.24
CA TYR A 223 -4.83 10.80 -21.06
C TYR A 223 -6.03 10.34 -20.22
N LEU A 224 -7.16 10.04 -20.87
CA LEU A 224 -8.34 9.51 -20.20
C LEU A 224 -8.06 8.17 -19.50
N ARG A 225 -7.25 7.29 -20.09
CA ARG A 225 -6.84 6.04 -19.42
C ARG A 225 -5.99 6.32 -18.18
N LEU A 226 -5.07 7.29 -18.24
CA LEU A 226 -4.28 7.71 -17.09
C LEU A 226 -5.16 8.27 -15.98
N SER A 227 -6.10 9.17 -16.32
CA SER A 227 -6.96 9.86 -15.35
C SER A 227 -8.01 8.94 -14.73
N LYS A 228 -8.56 7.99 -15.51
CA LYS A 228 -9.62 7.07 -15.04
C LYS A 228 -9.09 5.80 -14.37
N ASN A 229 -7.94 5.29 -14.81
CA ASN A 229 -7.42 4.01 -14.29
C ASN A 229 -6.22 4.23 -13.35
N PHE A 230 -5.18 4.91 -13.83
CA PHE A 230 -3.90 4.95 -13.11
C PHE A 230 -3.94 5.84 -11.85
N LEU A 231 -4.45 7.07 -11.94
CA LEU A 231 -4.51 7.98 -10.79
C LEU A 231 -5.43 7.46 -9.67
N PRO A 232 -6.65 6.98 -9.94
CA PRO A 232 -7.50 6.39 -8.92
C PRO A 232 -6.90 5.12 -8.30
N ALA A 233 -6.28 4.24 -9.09
CA ALA A 233 -5.58 3.07 -8.57
C ALA A 233 -4.41 3.45 -7.65
N THR A 234 -3.67 4.51 -8.00
CA THR A 234 -2.60 5.06 -7.14
C THR A 234 -3.15 5.60 -5.83
N ARG A 235 -4.32 6.26 -5.85
CA ARG A 235 -5.01 6.74 -4.64
C ARG A 235 -5.39 5.57 -3.73
N GLU A 236 -6.01 4.52 -4.28
CA GLU A 236 -6.38 3.35 -3.48
C GLU A 236 -5.16 2.61 -2.89
N ALA A 237 -4.07 2.51 -3.66
CA ALA A 237 -2.82 1.96 -3.18
C ALA A 237 -2.25 2.79 -2.01
N ALA A 238 -2.27 4.11 -2.11
CA ALA A 238 -1.85 5.02 -1.06
C ALA A 238 -2.73 4.91 0.20
N LEU A 239 -4.05 4.86 0.05
CA LEU A 239 -4.99 4.66 1.17
C LEU A 239 -4.76 3.33 1.86
N THR A 240 -4.59 2.24 1.09
CA THR A 240 -4.26 0.91 1.62
C THR A 240 -3.00 0.98 2.50
N PHE A 241 -1.94 1.61 1.98
CA PHE A 241 -0.71 1.81 2.74
C PHE A 241 -0.93 2.64 4.01
N ILE A 242 -1.66 3.75 3.92
CA ILE A 242 -1.94 4.63 5.07
C ILE A 242 -2.69 3.88 6.17
N ILE A 243 -3.70 3.09 5.81
CA ILE A 243 -4.48 2.28 6.77
C ILE A 243 -3.53 1.30 7.49
N LEU A 244 -2.73 0.56 6.73
CA LEU A 244 -1.77 -0.40 7.30
C LEU A 244 -0.72 0.27 8.18
N ASP A 245 -0.11 1.36 7.73
CA ASP A 245 0.90 2.12 8.50
C ASP A 245 0.31 2.67 9.81
N THR A 246 -0.94 3.15 9.76
CA THR A 246 -1.68 3.65 10.94
C THR A 246 -1.97 2.54 11.94
N VAL A 247 -2.47 1.38 11.48
CA VAL A 247 -2.72 0.21 12.34
C VAL A 247 -1.42 -0.24 13.00
N VAL A 248 -0.35 -0.40 12.22
CA VAL A 248 0.97 -0.83 12.74
C VAL A 248 1.52 0.16 13.76
N GLN A 249 1.31 1.47 13.56
CA GLN A 249 1.75 2.48 14.53
C GLN A 249 0.92 2.50 15.79
N SER A 250 -0.40 2.38 15.68
CA SER A 250 -1.28 2.26 16.85
C SER A 250 -0.87 1.07 17.72
N LEU A 251 -0.52 -0.07 17.10
CA LEU A 251 0.02 -1.23 17.81
C LEU A 251 1.39 -0.97 18.47
N LYS A 252 2.29 -0.24 17.80
CA LYS A 252 3.59 0.15 18.37
C LYS A 252 3.43 1.13 19.53
N ASP A 253 2.57 2.12 19.39
CA ASP A 253 2.34 3.16 20.38
C ASP A 253 1.61 2.60 21.61
N SER A 254 0.62 1.73 21.44
CA SER A 254 -0.04 1.04 22.55
C SER A 254 0.95 0.16 23.33
N LYS A 255 1.81 -0.59 22.64
CA LYS A 255 2.89 -1.37 23.29
C LYS A 255 3.87 -0.47 24.04
N LYS A 256 4.25 0.67 23.46
CA LYS A 256 5.13 1.65 24.10
C LYS A 256 4.46 2.25 25.34
N ARG A 257 3.21 2.70 25.26
CA ARG A 257 2.44 3.24 26.41
C ARG A 257 2.33 2.23 27.54
N ARG A 258 2.01 0.97 27.24
CA ARG A 258 1.90 -0.10 28.25
C ARG A 258 3.24 -0.31 28.99
N ARG A 259 4.35 -0.30 28.26
CA ARG A 259 5.70 -0.40 28.86
C ARG A 259 6.06 0.83 29.70
N SER A 260 5.81 2.04 29.18
CA SER A 260 6.03 3.27 29.94
C SER A 260 5.22 3.31 31.24
N SER A 261 3.97 2.83 31.21
CA SER A 261 3.12 2.70 32.40
C SER A 261 3.67 1.69 33.41
N LYS A 262 4.10 0.50 32.96
CA LYS A 262 4.74 -0.49 33.84
C LYS A 262 6.02 0.05 34.49
N PHE A 263 6.86 0.75 33.73
CA PHE A 263 8.05 1.39 34.28
C PHE A 263 7.70 2.45 35.32
N LEU A 264 6.69 3.29 35.06
CA LEU A 264 6.26 4.31 36.03
C LEU A 264 5.88 3.66 37.37
N VAL A 265 5.12 2.56 37.33
CA VAL A 265 4.77 1.80 38.53
C VAL A 265 6.04 1.29 39.24
N ALA A 266 6.95 0.64 38.52
CA ALA A 266 8.21 0.15 39.08
C ALA A 266 9.11 1.27 39.67
N TYR A 267 9.10 2.45 39.05
CA TYR A 267 9.85 3.62 39.54
C TYR A 267 9.23 4.19 40.83
N LEU A 268 7.90 4.27 40.92
CA LEU A 268 7.20 4.70 42.13
C LEU A 268 7.35 3.68 43.26
N GLU A 269 7.30 2.38 42.95
CA GLU A 269 7.59 1.29 43.91
C GLU A 269 9.01 1.39 44.47
N LEU A 270 9.99 1.71 43.61
CA LEU A 270 11.36 1.97 44.00
C LEU A 270 11.45 3.15 44.99
N GLU A 271 10.78 4.26 44.69
CA GLU A 271 10.78 5.45 45.56
C GLU A 271 10.10 5.16 46.91
N PHE A 272 8.95 4.50 46.90
CA PHE A 272 8.25 4.07 48.12
C PHE A 272 9.10 3.11 48.96
N THR A 273 9.76 2.14 48.32
CA THR A 273 10.64 1.20 48.99
C THR A 273 11.83 1.92 49.64
N LEU A 274 12.41 2.92 48.97
CA LEU A 274 13.47 3.74 49.54
C LEU A 274 13.00 4.54 50.75
N GLN A 275 11.82 5.17 50.68
CA GLN A 275 11.23 5.87 51.83
C GLN A 275 10.99 4.90 52.99
N PHE A 276 10.40 3.74 52.73
CA PHE A 276 10.14 2.72 53.74
C PHE A 276 11.42 2.23 54.42
N LEU A 277 12.45 1.88 53.64
CA LEU A 277 13.74 1.41 54.16
C LEU A 277 14.46 2.48 54.99
N SER A 278 14.36 3.76 54.62
CA SER A 278 14.98 4.85 55.39
C SER A 278 14.39 5.04 56.79
N GLY A 279 13.13 4.62 57.01
CA GLY A 279 12.47 4.66 58.31
C GLY A 279 12.80 3.48 59.24
N ILE A 280 13.42 2.42 58.72
CA ILE A 280 13.72 1.21 59.50
C ILE A 280 15.03 1.40 60.28
N LYS A 281 14.96 1.23 61.61
CA LYS A 281 16.13 1.26 62.50
C LYS A 281 16.56 -0.15 62.90
N GLY A 282 17.86 -0.46 62.80
CA GLY A 282 18.47 -1.71 63.27
C GLY A 282 19.09 -2.58 62.17
N ASN A 283 19.92 -3.57 62.56
CA ASN A 283 20.58 -4.53 61.65
C ASN A 283 19.64 -5.66 61.23
N LEU A 284 18.52 -5.30 60.60
CA LEU A 284 17.58 -6.27 60.05
C LEU A 284 18.11 -6.85 58.74
N ILE A 285 17.90 -8.15 58.55
CA ILE A 285 18.31 -8.88 57.36
C ILE A 285 17.08 -9.12 56.49
N VAL A 286 17.14 -8.62 55.24
CA VAL A 286 16.10 -8.81 54.24
C VAL A 286 16.35 -10.15 53.54
N THR A 287 15.38 -11.04 53.65
CA THR A 287 15.41 -12.39 53.08
C THR A 287 14.70 -12.48 51.73
N ASN A 288 13.81 -11.54 51.41
CA ASN A 288 13.12 -11.51 50.11
C ASN A 288 12.69 -10.08 49.74
N LEU A 289 13.18 -9.59 48.60
CA LEU A 289 12.77 -8.30 48.04
C LEU A 289 11.73 -8.54 46.95
N LYS A 290 10.45 -8.54 47.33
CA LYS A 290 9.33 -8.73 46.38
C LYS A 290 8.70 -7.42 45.88
N THR A 291 9.13 -6.27 46.38
CA THR A 291 8.37 -5.01 46.28
C THR A 291 8.74 -4.12 45.11
N VAL A 292 9.86 -4.35 44.42
CA VAL A 292 10.29 -3.51 43.28
C VAL A 292 10.52 -4.37 42.06
N ASP A 293 9.78 -4.10 40.97
CA ASP A 293 10.02 -4.74 39.68
C ASP A 293 11.27 -4.17 38.97
N LEU A 294 12.44 -4.64 39.41
CA LEU A 294 13.75 -4.28 38.85
C LEU A 294 13.94 -4.79 37.41
N GLU A 295 13.14 -5.75 36.95
CA GLU A 295 13.21 -6.31 35.60
C GLU A 295 12.71 -5.29 34.57
N GLU A 296 11.61 -4.60 34.88
CA GLU A 296 11.06 -3.57 33.99
C GLU A 296 11.97 -2.34 33.90
N ILE A 297 12.58 -1.92 35.03
CA ILE A 297 13.59 -0.85 35.06
C ILE A 297 14.79 -1.22 34.18
N TYR A 298 15.28 -2.45 34.31
CA TYR A 298 16.40 -2.95 33.51
C TYR A 298 16.10 -2.93 32.01
N ASN A 299 14.93 -3.43 31.60
CA ASN A 299 14.53 -3.49 30.20
C ASN A 299 14.46 -2.09 29.58
N LEU A 300 13.94 -1.10 30.31
CA LEU A 300 13.86 0.27 29.83
C LEU A 300 15.24 0.93 29.70
N CYS A 301 16.13 0.69 30.66
CA CYS A 301 17.51 1.18 30.59
C CYS A 301 18.29 0.56 29.42
N LYS A 302 18.04 -0.72 29.11
CA LYS A 302 18.64 -1.43 27.97
C LYS A 302 18.18 -0.88 26.61
N GLU A 303 16.93 -0.43 26.51
CA GLU A 303 16.38 0.14 25.28
C GLU A 303 16.92 1.55 24.98
N ASN A 304 17.26 2.33 26.03
CA ASN A 304 17.70 3.73 25.91
C ASN A 304 19.23 3.90 25.94
N LYS A 305 19.93 3.27 25.00
CA LYS A 305 21.41 3.27 24.94
C LYS A 305 22.07 4.65 24.78
N SER A 306 21.32 5.64 24.30
CA SER A 306 21.81 7.01 24.11
C SER A 306 21.84 7.83 25.39
N ASP A 307 21.18 7.37 26.46
CA ASP A 307 21.17 8.05 27.75
C ASP A 307 22.24 7.43 28.67
N GLU A 308 23.29 8.21 28.93
CA GLU A 308 24.43 7.78 29.76
C GLU A 308 24.01 7.33 31.16
N PHE A 309 23.04 8.02 31.78
CA PHE A 309 22.60 7.70 33.13
C PHE A 309 21.70 6.46 33.16
N ALA A 310 20.90 6.23 32.11
CA ALA A 310 20.16 4.98 31.96
C ALA A 310 21.12 3.79 31.81
N MET A 311 22.22 3.94 31.06
CA MET A 311 23.24 2.90 30.93
C MET A 311 23.97 2.61 32.25
N LYS A 312 24.30 3.65 33.04
CA LYS A 312 24.87 3.47 34.39
C LYS A 312 23.92 2.74 35.34
N ALA A 313 22.62 3.05 35.30
CA ALA A 313 21.60 2.31 36.07
C ALA A 313 21.54 0.83 35.63
N LYS A 314 21.62 0.56 34.32
CA LYS A 314 21.67 -0.80 33.78
C LYS A 314 22.89 -1.56 34.28
N GLU A 315 24.09 -0.97 34.27
CA GLU A 315 25.32 -1.60 34.76
C GLU A 315 25.19 -2.00 36.23
N LYS A 316 24.61 -1.13 37.06
CA LYS A 316 24.34 -1.47 38.47
C LYS A 316 23.31 -2.57 38.65
N LEU A 317 22.28 -2.62 37.81
CA LEU A 317 21.32 -3.73 37.79
C LEU A 317 21.96 -5.05 37.31
N ASP A 318 22.88 -5.00 36.33
CA ASP A 318 23.65 -6.15 35.85
C ASP A 318 24.60 -6.67 36.95
N GLU A 319 25.28 -5.78 37.68
CA GLU A 319 26.07 -6.12 38.87
C GLU A 319 25.19 -6.77 39.94
N TRP A 320 24.01 -6.20 40.20
CA TRP A 320 23.10 -6.73 41.19
C TRP A 320 22.67 -8.15 40.84
N ARG A 321 22.16 -8.40 39.61
CA ARG A 321 21.74 -9.73 39.15
C ARG A 321 22.80 -10.82 39.30
N LYS A 322 24.08 -10.48 39.17
CA LYS A 322 25.20 -11.43 39.35
C LYS A 322 25.42 -11.82 40.81
N VAL A 323 25.09 -10.93 41.75
CA VAL A 323 25.34 -11.12 43.19
C VAL A 323 24.12 -11.75 43.90
N THR A 324 22.88 -11.46 43.47
CA THR A 324 21.67 -11.76 44.26
C THR A 324 21.02 -13.13 44.11
N ARG A 325 21.58 -14.10 43.39
CA ARG A 325 20.84 -15.36 43.16
C ARG A 325 20.47 -16.13 44.44
N ASN A 326 21.05 -15.84 45.62
CA ASN A 326 20.66 -16.43 46.92
C ASN A 326 21.14 -15.67 48.19
N GLN A 327 21.52 -14.38 48.12
CA GLN A 327 22.12 -13.69 49.29
C GLN A 327 21.11 -12.89 50.12
N LYS A 328 21.09 -13.19 51.43
CA LYS A 328 20.50 -12.34 52.48
C LYS A 328 21.32 -11.04 52.58
N MET A 329 20.66 -9.89 52.56
CA MET A 329 21.34 -8.58 52.67
C MET A 329 20.80 -7.78 53.84
N THR A 330 21.62 -6.88 54.40
CA THR A 330 21.14 -5.96 55.44
C THR A 330 20.23 -4.89 54.83
N VAL A 331 19.31 -4.33 55.63
CA VAL A 331 18.46 -3.19 55.21
C VAL A 331 19.31 -2.02 54.69
N SER A 332 20.44 -1.72 55.34
CA SER A 332 21.34 -0.64 54.92
C SER A 332 21.97 -0.89 53.56
N GLU A 333 22.45 -2.11 53.30
CA GLU A 333 23.05 -2.49 52.02
C GLU A 333 22.02 -2.46 50.87
N LEU A 334 20.81 -2.95 51.14
CA LEU A 334 19.69 -2.88 50.20
C LEU A 334 19.34 -1.42 49.85
N TYR A 335 19.24 -0.57 50.86
CA TYR A 335 18.92 0.84 50.69
C TYR A 335 19.94 1.54 49.80
N GLU A 336 21.25 1.37 50.05
CA GLU A 336 22.29 2.00 49.24
C GLU A 336 22.25 1.55 47.77
N ARG A 337 22.03 0.25 47.52
CA ARG A 337 21.95 -0.30 46.16
C ARG A 337 20.76 0.29 45.39
N LEU A 338 19.58 0.31 46.01
CA LEU A 338 18.38 0.91 45.41
C LEU A 338 18.55 2.42 45.21
N LEU A 339 19.17 3.12 46.16
CA LEU A 339 19.39 4.56 46.11
C LEU A 339 20.30 4.94 44.95
N ASN A 340 21.36 4.16 44.72
CA ASN A 340 22.25 4.36 43.58
C ASN A 340 21.50 4.24 42.25
N ILE A 341 20.66 3.21 42.10
CA ILE A 341 19.83 3.05 40.89
C ILE A 341 18.87 4.22 40.74
N HIS A 342 18.14 4.59 41.79
CA HIS A 342 17.21 5.72 41.77
C HIS A 342 17.89 7.04 41.38
N ASN A 343 19.09 7.30 41.91
CA ASN A 343 19.86 8.52 41.59
C ASN A 343 20.27 8.60 40.11
N TYR A 344 20.63 7.48 39.50
CA TYR A 344 20.91 7.43 38.06
C TYR A 344 19.63 7.63 37.24
N LEU A 345 18.52 6.98 37.62
CA LEU A 345 17.24 7.13 36.93
C LEU A 345 16.72 8.58 37.01
N LYS A 346 16.86 9.26 38.14
CA LYS A 346 16.49 10.69 38.32
C LYS A 346 17.33 11.64 37.44
N LYS A 347 18.57 11.25 37.14
CA LYS A 347 19.48 12.02 36.26
C LYS A 347 19.29 11.74 34.78
N SER A 348 18.64 10.64 34.41
CA SER A 348 18.32 10.32 33.02
C SER A 348 17.38 11.36 32.41
N LYS A 349 17.79 11.90 31.26
CA LYS A 349 17.01 12.85 30.48
C LYS A 349 15.73 12.20 29.96
N TYR A 350 15.85 10.96 29.46
CA TYR A 350 14.73 10.21 28.93
C TYR A 350 13.62 9.99 29.98
N ILE A 351 14.00 9.60 31.19
CA ILE A 351 13.06 9.35 32.29
C ILE A 351 12.42 10.65 32.76
N ARG A 352 13.21 11.73 32.87
CA ARG A 352 12.69 13.03 33.30
C ARG A 352 11.70 13.63 32.32
N GLU A 353 11.94 13.51 31.02
CA GLU A 353 11.09 14.12 29.98
C GLU A 353 9.82 13.33 29.66
N ASN A 354 9.85 12.00 29.82
CA ASN A 354 8.74 11.13 29.40
C ASN A 354 7.90 10.56 30.55
N ILE A 355 8.34 10.69 31.81
CA ILE A 355 7.79 9.91 32.93
C ILE A 355 7.55 10.76 34.20
N ILE A 356 8.45 11.68 34.56
CA ILE A 356 8.35 12.51 35.80
C ILE A 356 7.57 13.83 35.57
N ARG A 357 6.82 13.95 34.47
CA ARG A 357 6.10 15.19 34.15
C ARG A 357 4.84 15.38 34.97
#